data_AF-A0A497JAH9-F1
#
_entry.id   AF-A0A497JAH9-F1
#
_cell.length_a   1.000
_cell.length_b   1.000
_cell.length_c   1.000
_cell.angle_alpha   90.00
_cell.angle_beta   90.00
_cell.angle_gamma   90.00
#
_symmetry.space_group_name_H-M   'P 1'
#
loop_
_entity.id
_entity.type
_entity.pdbx_description
1 polymer ?
#
loop_
_entity_poly.entity_id
_entity_poly.type
_entity_poly.pdbx_seq_one_letter_code
_entity_poly.pdbx_strand_id
1 'polypeptide(L)'
;MAGEEIIALAAGLAVVIPGIMSAIGVGMTGVAAAAVSAEDPKKFSKLFVLEVLPGTQGIYGFVAGFLILIGTGLLGGGGVKTGVVELAVLAAAVPAILQGFTAYAQGKVATASVSAVAKRPEVFGQGIMYTVMVELYAILGLLATILILTSIGAL
;
A
#
# COMPACT_ATOMS: atom_id res chain seq x y z
N MET A 1 -18.95 23.19 0.56
CA MET A 1 -19.00 22.58 -0.79
C MET A 1 -17.99 23.12 -1.79
N ALA A 2 -17.20 24.17 -1.52
CA ALA A 2 -16.01 24.43 -2.34
C ALA A 2 -14.82 23.89 -1.53
N GLY A 3 -14.07 22.94 -2.08
CA GLY A 3 -12.86 22.35 -1.48
C GLY A 3 -13.03 20.97 -0.81
N GLU A 4 -14.23 20.63 -0.34
CA GLU A 4 -14.55 19.31 0.25
C GLU A 4 -14.33 18.18 -0.77
N GLU A 5 -14.71 18.43 -2.01
CA GLU A 5 -14.56 17.53 -3.15
C GLU A 5 -13.08 17.24 -3.48
N ILE A 6 -12.18 18.21 -3.31
CA ILE A 6 -10.74 18.02 -3.56
C ILE A 6 -10.13 17.14 -2.47
N ILE A 7 -10.50 17.36 -1.21
CA ILE A 7 -10.06 16.55 -0.08
C ILE A 7 -10.60 15.12 -0.19
N ALA A 8 -11.88 14.98 -0.55
CA ALA A 8 -12.49 13.68 -0.80
C ALA A 8 -11.80 12.94 -1.96
N LEU A 9 -11.44 13.66 -3.03
CA LEU A 9 -10.65 13.11 -4.13
C LEU A 9 -9.25 12.68 -3.65
N ALA A 10 -8.56 13.50 -2.87
CA ALA A 10 -7.24 13.18 -2.33
C ALA A 10 -7.28 11.90 -1.47
N ALA A 11 -8.24 11.81 -0.55
CA ALA A 11 -8.45 10.63 0.27
C ALA A 11 -8.82 9.40 -0.59
N GLY A 12 -9.76 9.55 -1.53
CA GLY A 12 -10.20 8.48 -2.41
C GLY A 12 -9.06 7.92 -3.26
N LEU A 13 -8.25 8.78 -3.88
CA LEU A 13 -7.08 8.37 -4.66
C LEU A 13 -6.03 7.69 -3.80
N ALA A 14 -5.78 8.20 -2.59
CA ALA A 14 -4.85 7.60 -1.64
C ALA A 14 -5.28 6.18 -1.22
N VAL A 15 -6.58 5.87 -1.17
CA VAL A 15 -7.06 4.50 -0.89
C VAL A 15 -7.06 3.63 -2.15
N VAL A 16 -7.66 4.11 -3.24
CA VAL A 16 -7.97 3.29 -4.42
C VAL A 16 -6.72 2.87 -5.18
N ILE A 17 -5.79 3.80 -5.42
CA ILE A 17 -4.62 3.50 -6.27
C ILE A 17 -3.71 2.46 -5.58
N PRO A 18 -3.26 2.65 -4.32
CA PRO A 18 -2.47 1.63 -3.63
C PRO A 18 -3.24 0.32 -3.44
N GLY A 19 -4.56 0.37 -3.19
CA GLY A 19 -5.40 -0.82 -3.09
C GLY A 19 -5.42 -1.66 -4.37
N ILE A 20 -5.61 -1.02 -5.54
CA ILE A 20 -5.56 -1.70 -6.84
C ILE A 20 -4.16 -2.29 -7.08
N MET A 21 -3.11 -1.53 -6.82
CA MET A 21 -1.74 -1.98 -7.05
C MET A 21 -1.35 -3.15 -6.14
N SER A 22 -1.81 -3.14 -4.88
CA SER A 22 -1.68 -4.28 -3.97
C SER A 22 -2.45 -5.50 -4.46
N ALA A 23 -3.70 -5.33 -4.93
CA ALA A 23 -4.47 -6.45 -5.49
C ALA A 23 -3.76 -7.11 -6.68
N ILE A 24 -3.11 -6.31 -7.54
CA ILE A 24 -2.30 -6.82 -8.66
C ILE A 24 -1.09 -7.61 -8.14
N GLY A 25 -0.34 -7.06 -7.18
CA GLY A 25 0.85 -7.70 -6.62
C GLY A 25 0.55 -9.01 -5.88
N VAL A 26 -0.50 -8.98 -5.05
CA VAL A 26 -1.02 -10.14 -4.32
C VAL A 26 -1.53 -11.18 -5.29
N GLY A 27 -2.39 -10.79 -6.25
CA GLY A 27 -2.99 -11.72 -7.22
C GLY A 27 -1.95 -12.44 -8.08
N MET A 28 -0.94 -11.74 -8.58
CA MET A 28 0.16 -12.34 -9.34
C MET A 28 0.93 -13.37 -8.49
N THR A 29 1.20 -13.06 -7.23
CA THR A 29 1.91 -13.97 -6.33
C THR A 29 1.04 -15.16 -5.93
N GLY A 30 -0.25 -14.93 -5.71
CA GLY A 30 -1.24 -15.95 -5.37
C GLY A 30 -1.44 -16.97 -6.49
N VAL A 31 -1.41 -16.56 -7.76
CA VAL A 31 -1.43 -17.50 -8.90
C VAL A 31 -0.25 -18.47 -8.84
N ALA A 32 0.96 -17.96 -8.58
CA ALA A 32 2.15 -18.80 -8.44
C ALA A 32 2.09 -19.68 -7.17
N ALA A 33 1.61 -19.12 -6.05
CA ALA A 33 1.46 -19.85 -4.79
C ALA A 33 0.47 -21.01 -4.95
N ALA A 34 -0.68 -20.78 -5.58
CA ALA A 34 -1.68 -21.81 -5.85
C ALA A 34 -1.13 -22.95 -6.71
N ALA A 35 -0.36 -22.65 -7.76
CA ALA A 35 0.25 -23.67 -8.60
C ALA A 35 1.20 -24.59 -7.79
N VAL A 36 2.07 -24.00 -6.97
CA VAL A 36 3.00 -24.77 -6.13
C VAL A 36 2.26 -25.52 -5.01
N SER A 37 1.23 -24.92 -4.42
CA SER A 37 0.39 -25.56 -3.39
C SER A 37 -0.41 -26.75 -3.92
N ALA A 38 -0.79 -26.75 -5.20
CA ALA A 38 -1.46 -27.89 -5.82
C ALA A 38 -0.53 -29.11 -5.95
N GLU A 39 0.77 -28.88 -6.21
CA GLU A 39 1.78 -29.94 -6.28
C GLU A 39 2.26 -30.39 -4.89
N ASP A 40 2.46 -29.45 -3.97
CA ASP A 40 2.94 -29.72 -2.61
C ASP A 40 2.20 -28.86 -1.56
N PRO A 41 1.06 -29.37 -1.04
CA PRO A 41 0.24 -28.66 -0.05
C PRO A 41 0.99 -28.30 1.23
N LYS A 42 2.07 -29.02 1.58
CA LYS A 42 2.85 -28.76 2.81
C LYS A 42 3.59 -27.42 2.76
N LYS A 43 3.77 -26.83 1.57
CA LYS A 43 4.43 -25.52 1.38
C LYS A 43 3.47 -24.33 1.54
N PHE A 44 2.16 -24.54 1.62
CA PHE A 44 1.14 -23.49 1.64
C PHE A 44 1.47 -22.33 2.59
N SER A 45 1.81 -22.61 3.86
CA SER A 45 2.05 -21.55 4.85
C SER A 45 3.18 -20.60 4.46
N LYS A 46 4.27 -21.11 3.87
CA LYS A 46 5.39 -20.31 3.38
C LYS A 46 4.98 -19.48 2.15
N LEU A 47 4.21 -20.08 1.25
CA LEU A 47 3.77 -19.44 0.01
C LEU A 47 2.76 -18.32 0.29
N PHE A 48 1.83 -18.56 1.21
CA PHE A 48 0.85 -17.58 1.68
C PHE A 48 1.52 -16.35 2.30
N VAL A 49 2.60 -16.55 3.07
CA VAL A 49 3.38 -15.42 3.60
C VAL A 49 3.96 -14.58 2.46
N LEU A 50 4.56 -15.20 1.43
CA LEU A 50 5.08 -14.45 0.29
C LEU A 50 3.97 -13.74 -0.50
N GLU A 51 2.80 -14.36 -0.65
CA GLU A 51 1.62 -13.79 -1.31
C GLU A 51 1.09 -12.54 -0.62
N VAL A 52 1.10 -12.47 0.70
CA VAL A 52 0.50 -11.35 1.42
C VAL A 52 1.40 -10.11 1.45
N LEU A 53 2.71 -10.26 1.25
CA LEU A 53 3.67 -9.16 1.35
C LEU A 53 3.37 -7.97 0.42
N PRO A 54 2.99 -8.15 -0.86
CA PRO A 54 2.59 -7.04 -1.74
C PRO A 54 1.26 -6.36 -1.36
N GLY A 55 0.59 -6.81 -0.29
CA GLY A 55 -0.69 -6.27 0.17
C GLY A 55 -0.58 -5.02 1.05
N THR A 56 0.61 -4.71 1.56
CA THR A 56 0.83 -3.66 2.56
C THR A 56 0.64 -2.25 2.01
N GLN A 57 0.95 -2.00 0.73
CA GLN A 57 0.75 -0.70 0.09
C GLN A 57 -0.72 -0.26 0.13
N GLY A 58 -1.65 -1.20 -0.06
CA GLY A 58 -3.08 -0.96 0.11
C GLY A 58 -3.44 -0.49 1.53
N ILE A 59 -2.81 -1.08 2.55
CA ILE A 59 -3.00 -0.66 3.94
C ILE A 59 -2.43 0.75 4.17
N TYR A 60 -1.26 1.05 3.63
CA TYR A 60 -0.66 2.39 3.74
C TYR A 60 -1.50 3.45 3.04
N GLY A 61 -2.00 3.16 1.84
CA GLY A 61 -2.95 4.02 1.14
C GLY A 61 -4.24 4.25 1.92
N PHE A 62 -4.79 3.17 2.51
CA PHE A 62 -5.95 3.25 3.39
C PHE A 62 -5.70 4.16 4.60
N VAL A 63 -4.56 3.99 5.28
CA VAL A 63 -4.18 4.83 6.42
C VAL A 63 -4.01 6.29 5.98
N ALA A 64 -3.35 6.56 4.86
CA ALA A 64 -3.18 7.92 4.34
C ALA A 64 -4.53 8.59 4.05
N GLY A 65 -5.44 7.90 3.35
CA GLY A 65 -6.79 8.40 3.09
C GLY A 65 -7.57 8.67 4.37
N PHE A 66 -7.49 7.78 5.35
CA PHE A 66 -8.16 7.94 6.63
C PHE A 66 -7.61 9.14 7.44
N LEU A 67 -6.29 9.32 7.44
CA LEU A 67 -5.64 10.47 8.07
C LEU A 67 -6.01 11.78 7.39
N ILE A 68 -6.17 11.81 6.07
CA ILE A 68 -6.67 13.00 5.34
C ILE A 68 -8.09 13.36 5.82
N LEU A 69 -8.99 12.38 5.90
CA LEU A 69 -10.38 12.61 6.31
C LEU A 69 -10.51 13.10 7.76
N ILE A 70 -9.74 12.51 8.68
CA ILE A 70 -9.72 12.92 10.09
C ILE A 70 -9.02 14.26 10.26
N GLY A 71 -7.84 14.42 9.65
CA GLY A 71 -7.03 15.62 9.74
C GLY A 71 -7.82 16.84 9.26
N THR A 72 -8.44 16.76 8.10
CA THR A 72 -9.20 17.89 7.55
C THR A 72 -10.55 18.15 8.24
N GLY A 73 -11.01 17.26 9.13
CA GLY A 73 -12.31 17.36 9.80
C GLY A 73 -13.50 16.83 8.98
N LEU A 74 -13.28 16.42 7.73
CA LEU A 74 -14.34 16.00 6.81
C LEU A 74 -15.12 14.78 7.32
N LEU A 75 -14.47 13.84 8.02
CA LEU A 75 -15.13 12.66 8.57
C LEU A 75 -16.17 12.99 9.67
N GLY A 76 -16.04 14.14 10.33
CA GLY A 76 -16.90 14.55 11.45
C GLY A 76 -18.21 15.22 11.01
N GLY A 77 -18.43 15.43 9.71
CA GLY A 77 -19.65 16.08 9.18
C GLY A 77 -19.77 17.59 9.46
N GLY A 78 -18.81 18.18 10.18
CA GLY A 78 -18.75 19.61 10.48
C GLY A 78 -18.16 20.47 9.38
N GLY A 79 -17.81 19.89 8.23
CA GLY A 79 -17.08 20.54 7.14
C GLY A 79 -15.56 20.53 7.34
N VAL A 80 -14.84 21.17 6.41
CA VAL A 80 -13.37 21.27 6.44
C VAL A 80 -12.92 22.28 7.49
N LYS A 81 -11.88 21.95 8.26
CA LYS A 81 -11.25 22.87 9.23
C LYS A 81 -10.83 24.18 8.57
N THR A 82 -11.07 25.29 9.25
CA THR A 82 -10.64 26.63 8.80
C THR A 82 -9.11 26.70 8.66
N GLY A 83 -8.63 27.25 7.54
CA GLY A 83 -7.19 27.44 7.29
C GLY A 83 -6.50 26.28 6.57
N VAL A 84 -7.21 25.17 6.32
CA VAL A 84 -6.71 24.09 5.46
C VAL A 84 -6.81 24.51 4.00
N VAL A 85 -5.71 24.40 3.26
CA VAL A 85 -5.68 24.62 1.80
C VAL A 85 -5.88 23.27 1.10
N GLU A 86 -6.98 23.11 0.38
CA GLU A 86 -7.44 21.82 -0.13
C GLU A 86 -6.52 21.26 -1.22
N LEU A 87 -5.96 22.14 -2.06
CA LEU A 87 -4.96 21.75 -3.05
C LEU A 87 -3.65 21.29 -2.39
N ALA A 88 -3.30 21.84 -1.22
CA ALA A 88 -2.13 21.39 -0.46
C ALA A 88 -2.36 19.99 0.14
N VAL A 89 -3.59 19.67 0.54
CA VAL A 89 -3.97 18.31 0.98
C VAL A 89 -3.86 17.31 -0.17
N LEU A 90 -4.31 17.67 -1.36
CA LEU A 90 -4.14 16.83 -2.55
C LEU A 90 -2.65 16.59 -2.86
N ALA A 91 -1.83 17.64 -2.82
CA ALA A 91 -0.39 17.53 -3.00
C ALA A 91 0.27 16.66 -1.90
N ALA A 92 -0.21 16.75 -0.66
CA ALA A 92 0.26 15.94 0.46
C ALA A 92 -0.03 14.45 0.27
N ALA A 93 -1.10 14.09 -0.44
CA ALA A 93 -1.48 12.69 -0.71
C ALA A 93 -0.63 12.02 -1.81
N VAL A 94 0.00 12.80 -2.69
CA VAL A 94 0.75 12.32 -3.86
C VAL A 94 1.81 11.26 -3.50
N PRO A 95 2.64 11.41 -2.44
CA PRO A 95 3.65 10.41 -2.10
C PRO A 95 3.04 9.04 -1.80
N ALA A 96 1.96 8.96 -1.02
CA ALA A 96 1.28 7.69 -0.74
C ALA A 96 0.64 7.08 -2.00
N ILE A 97 0.01 7.91 -2.84
CA ILE A 97 -0.59 7.47 -4.11
C ILE A 97 0.46 6.84 -5.02
N LEU A 98 1.55 7.56 -5.29
CA LEU A 98 2.58 7.12 -6.23
C LEU A 98 3.41 5.95 -5.69
N GLN A 99 3.67 5.92 -4.39
CA GLN A 99 4.36 4.77 -3.80
C GLN A 99 3.47 3.52 -3.72
N GLY A 100 2.16 3.63 -3.87
CA GLY A 100 1.27 2.49 -4.08
C GLY A 100 1.70 1.57 -5.23
N PHE A 101 2.29 2.14 -6.29
CA PHE A 101 2.75 1.37 -7.46
C PHE A 101 3.91 0.41 -7.15
N THR A 102 4.62 0.60 -6.02
CA THR A 102 5.70 -0.30 -5.60
C THR A 102 5.20 -1.72 -5.30
N ALA A 103 3.92 -1.90 -4.98
CA ALA A 103 3.29 -3.20 -4.77
C ALA A 103 3.47 -4.14 -5.97
N TYR A 104 3.43 -3.61 -7.20
CA TYR A 104 3.67 -4.43 -8.39
C TYR A 104 5.10 -4.94 -8.47
N ALA A 105 6.08 -4.09 -8.15
CA ALA A 105 7.48 -4.51 -8.09
C ALA A 105 7.68 -5.56 -6.99
N GLN A 106 7.08 -5.36 -5.82
CA GLN A 106 7.14 -6.30 -4.70
C GLN A 106 6.49 -7.64 -5.07
N GLY A 107 5.34 -7.62 -5.73
CA GLY A 107 4.68 -8.83 -6.23
C GLY A 107 5.56 -9.63 -7.20
N LYS A 108 6.32 -8.98 -8.09
CA LYS A 108 7.25 -9.68 -8.98
C LYS A 108 8.36 -10.39 -8.20
N VAL A 109 8.91 -9.74 -7.18
CA VAL A 109 9.94 -10.31 -6.30
C VAL A 109 9.37 -11.46 -5.46
N ALA A 110 8.15 -11.29 -4.94
CA ALA A 110 7.45 -12.32 -4.17
C ALA A 110 7.13 -13.55 -5.03
N THR A 111 6.66 -13.34 -6.26
CA THR A 111 6.39 -14.40 -7.25
C THR A 111 7.65 -15.19 -7.63
N ALA A 112 8.77 -14.49 -7.82
CA ALA A 112 10.06 -15.16 -8.04
C ALA A 112 10.49 -15.96 -6.79
N SER A 113 10.23 -15.43 -5.60
CA SER A 113 10.52 -16.10 -4.33
C SER A 113 9.67 -17.35 -4.13
N VAL A 114 8.39 -17.33 -4.54
CA VAL A 114 7.52 -18.52 -4.59
C VAL A 114 8.14 -19.61 -5.47
N SER A 115 8.61 -19.25 -6.67
CA SER A 115 9.27 -20.18 -7.59
C SER A 115 10.57 -20.77 -7.01
N ALA A 116 11.33 -19.97 -6.25
CA ALA A 116 12.52 -20.44 -5.56
C ALA A 116 12.19 -21.42 -4.43
N VAL A 117 11.20 -21.08 -3.59
CA VAL A 117 10.73 -21.92 -2.47
C VAL A 117 10.11 -23.22 -2.95
N ALA A 118 9.48 -23.23 -4.12
CA ALA A 118 8.96 -24.44 -4.75
C ALA A 118 10.06 -25.51 -4.94
N LYS A 119 11.26 -25.08 -5.36
CA LYS A 119 12.43 -25.94 -5.62
C LYS A 119 13.29 -26.18 -4.39
N ARG A 120 13.47 -25.14 -3.55
CA ARG A 120 14.36 -25.12 -2.39
C ARG A 120 13.69 -24.44 -1.20
N PRO A 121 12.90 -25.17 -0.40
CA PRO A 121 12.12 -24.59 0.71
C PRO A 121 12.94 -23.89 1.80
N GLU A 122 14.24 -24.17 1.87
CA GLU A 122 15.22 -23.58 2.77
C GLU A 122 15.53 -22.10 2.44
N VAL A 123 15.29 -21.65 1.20
CA VAL A 123 15.54 -20.25 0.80
C VAL A 123 14.39 -19.30 1.14
N PHE A 124 13.34 -19.79 1.82
CA PHE A 124 12.16 -19.00 2.18
C PHE A 124 12.50 -17.69 2.91
N GLY A 125 13.41 -17.73 3.89
CA GLY A 125 13.82 -16.54 4.62
C GLY A 125 14.49 -15.50 3.70
N GLN A 126 15.29 -15.94 2.74
CA GLN A 126 15.91 -15.04 1.75
C GLN A 126 14.85 -14.43 0.82
N GLY A 127 13.84 -15.22 0.43
CA GLY A 127 12.70 -14.74 -0.37
C GLY A 127 11.92 -13.62 0.32
N ILE A 128 11.69 -13.75 1.63
CA ILE A 128 11.09 -12.66 2.43
C ILE A 128 11.99 -11.43 2.40
N MET A 129 13.30 -11.59 2.67
CA MET A 129 14.23 -10.47 2.71
C MET A 129 14.26 -9.68 1.40
N TYR A 130 14.32 -10.36 0.25
CA TYR A 130 14.26 -9.68 -1.05
C TYR A 130 12.95 -8.94 -1.26
N THR A 131 11.83 -9.54 -0.87
CA THR A 131 10.49 -8.96 -1.04
C THR A 131 10.32 -7.73 -0.14
N VAL A 132 10.80 -7.77 1.10
CA VAL A 132 10.69 -6.66 2.07
C VAL A 132 11.60 -5.49 1.70
N MET A 133 12.68 -5.66 0.93
CA MET A 133 13.48 -4.50 0.49
C MET A 133 12.71 -3.53 -0.41
N VAL A 134 11.68 -4.01 -1.13
CA VAL A 134 10.78 -3.15 -1.90
C VAL A 134 9.83 -2.37 -0.98
N GLU A 135 9.45 -2.96 0.16
CA GLU A 135 8.55 -2.37 1.17
C GLU A 135 9.01 -0.99 1.65
N LEU A 136 10.31 -0.82 1.84
CA LEU A 136 10.88 0.40 2.42
C LEU A 136 10.43 1.65 1.66
N TYR A 137 10.31 1.57 0.33
CA TYR A 137 9.88 2.69 -0.51
C TYR A 137 8.40 3.06 -0.27
N ALA A 138 7.55 2.08 -0.01
CA ALA A 138 6.15 2.32 0.32
C ALA A 138 5.99 3.04 1.66
N ILE A 139 6.74 2.61 2.67
CA ILE A 139 6.75 3.24 4.00
C ILE A 139 7.19 4.70 3.91
N LEU A 140 8.21 5.00 3.09
CA LEU A 140 8.67 6.37 2.88
C LEU A 140 7.58 7.26 2.27
N GLY A 141 6.72 6.72 1.38
CA GLY A 141 5.59 7.45 0.81
C GLY A 141 4.52 7.81 1.84
N LEU A 142 4.18 6.87 2.72
CA LEU A 142 3.25 7.13 3.83
C LEU A 142 3.84 8.16 4.81
N LEU A 143 5.11 8.00 5.20
CA LEU A 143 5.77 8.92 6.12
C LEU A 143 5.83 10.34 5.55
N ALA A 144 6.20 10.50 4.27
CA ALA A 144 6.21 11.80 3.61
C ALA A 144 4.81 12.44 3.59
N THR A 145 3.77 11.67 3.32
CA THR A 145 2.38 12.13 3.35
C THR A 145 2.00 12.66 4.73
N ILE A 146 2.33 11.91 5.80
CA ILE A 146 2.07 12.32 7.19
C ILE A 146 2.81 13.62 7.52
N LEU A 147 4.11 13.71 7.19
CA LEU A 147 4.92 14.89 7.46
C LEU A 147 4.38 16.14 6.77
N ILE A 148 3.95 16.02 5.51
CA ILE A 148 3.38 17.15 4.77
C ILE A 148 2.05 17.56 5.38
N LEU A 149 1.16 16.61 5.69
CA LEU A 149 -0.14 16.88 6.33
C LEU A 149 0.00 17.61 7.68
N THR A 150 0.96 17.19 8.52
CA THR A 150 1.27 17.89 9.77
C THR A 150 1.86 19.29 9.51
N SER A 151 2.74 19.43 8.52
CA SER A 151 3.39 20.72 8.21
C SER A 151 2.40 21.78 7.70
N ILE A 152 1.36 21.36 6.98
CA ILE A 152 0.31 22.27 6.48
C ILE A 152 -0.83 22.48 7.49
N GLY A 153 -0.74 21.92 8.69
CA GLY A 153 -1.77 22.03 9.74
C GLY A 153 -3.06 21.25 9.43
N ALA A 154 -3.00 20.27 8.54
CA ALA A 154 -4.13 19.36 8.29
C ALA A 154 -4.19 18.28 9.37
N LEU A 155 -3.05 17.72 9.81
CA LEU A 155 -2.96 16.83 10.98
C LEU A 155 -2.50 17.61 12.20
#